data_AF-A0A091MM05-F1
#
_entry.id   AF-A0A091MM05-F1
#
_cell.length_a   1.000
_cell.length_b   1.000
_cell.length_c   1.000
_cell.angle_alpha   90.00
_cell.angle_beta   90.00
_cell.angle_gamma   90.00
#
_symmetry.space_group_name_H-M   'P 1'
#
loop_
_entity.id
_entity.type
_entity.pdbx_description
1 polymer ?
#
loop_
_entity_poly.entity_id
_entity_poly.type
_entity_poly.pdbx_seq_one_letter_code
_entity_poly.pdbx_strand_id
1 'polypeptide(L)'
;DPDSGDNGLLLYSLVNHQTNEFDIDEKTGQIFTVSVAGKAGTFYLEVQAADQGTRRLTTRTAVNVTVDSSSSSNTVVVVLTQKINVVERNMAEVKRVLEDKLGWNVYIVDISSNEFDRRARSSTDVTHVKIIAFDEAHQEVPAEHVKRKLREQKSNIEVELEKVFSASVTAAIGEAPAASASPELVAAIVLGVVLACTFIAFLVYLLLAVRRKRKHGQQVKKRAEVIEGIDNPWATDKNGSLKSLEKLEHNEN
;
A
#
# COMPACT_ATOMS: atom_id res chain seq x y z
N ASP A 1 10.61 -37.89 35.29
CA ASP A 1 11.67 -37.17 34.57
C ASP A 1 12.90 -37.15 35.47
N PRO A 2 14.10 -37.58 35.03
CA PRO A 2 15.32 -37.53 35.84
C PRO A 2 15.60 -36.18 36.53
N ASP A 3 15.03 -35.08 36.02
CA ASP A 3 15.22 -33.73 36.57
C ASP A 3 13.97 -33.21 37.32
N SER A 4 13.34 -34.05 38.14
CA SER A 4 12.19 -33.62 38.95
C SER A 4 12.64 -32.74 40.15
N GLY A 5 11.90 -31.66 40.43
CA GLY A 5 12.20 -30.74 41.54
C GLY A 5 13.08 -29.55 41.10
N ASP A 6 13.85 -28.97 42.03
CA ASP A 6 14.67 -27.78 41.77
C ASP A 6 15.75 -28.00 40.70
N ASN A 7 16.17 -29.25 40.47
CA ASN A 7 17.10 -29.62 39.40
C ASN A 7 16.48 -29.49 37.99
N GLY A 8 15.15 -29.45 37.88
CA GLY A 8 14.44 -29.21 36.62
C GLY A 8 14.18 -27.73 36.33
N LEU A 9 14.47 -26.84 37.30
CA LEU A 9 14.31 -25.40 37.14
C LEU A 9 15.64 -24.80 36.68
N LEU A 10 15.69 -24.42 35.40
CA LEU A 10 16.85 -23.77 34.80
C LEU A 10 16.74 -22.24 34.88
N LEU A 11 17.85 -21.59 35.20
CA LEU A 11 18.04 -20.15 35.10
C LEU A 11 19.02 -19.85 33.95
N TYR A 12 18.63 -18.91 33.10
CA TYR A 12 19.37 -18.49 31.92
C TYR A 12 20.06 -17.15 32.13
N SER A 13 21.27 -17.00 31.60
CA SER A 13 22.02 -15.74 31.70
C SER A 13 22.98 -15.56 30.52
N LEU A 14 23.30 -14.32 30.19
CA LEU A 14 24.35 -13.99 29.24
C LEU A 14 25.69 -13.86 29.99
N VAL A 15 26.68 -14.64 29.57
CA VAL A 15 28.03 -14.66 30.13
C VAL A 15 28.87 -13.58 29.46
N ASN A 16 29.76 -12.94 30.23
CA ASN A 16 30.65 -11.89 29.73
C ASN A 16 29.91 -10.76 29.01
N HIS A 17 28.73 -10.40 29.54
CA HIS A 17 27.82 -9.44 28.95
C HIS A 17 28.32 -7.98 29.11
N GLN A 18 29.29 -7.59 28.28
CA GLN A 18 29.87 -6.24 28.26
C GLN A 18 29.05 -5.24 27.44
N THR A 19 28.04 -5.72 26.73
CA THR A 19 27.26 -4.98 25.74
C THR A 19 25.82 -4.75 26.26
N ASN A 20 25.20 -3.62 25.93
CA ASN A 20 23.80 -3.30 26.27
C ASN A 20 22.85 -3.57 25.09
N GLU A 21 23.31 -4.38 24.14
CA GLU A 21 22.65 -4.64 22.86
C GLU A 21 21.53 -5.66 22.99
N PHE A 22 21.72 -6.64 23.88
CA PHE A 22 20.83 -7.77 24.09
C PHE A 22 20.56 -8.00 25.57
N ASP A 23 19.53 -8.76 25.87
CA ASP A 23 19.23 -9.24 27.22
C ASP A 23 18.58 -10.62 27.14
N ILE A 24 18.46 -11.33 28.25
CA ILE A 24 17.83 -12.65 28.30
C ILE A 24 16.86 -12.74 29.48
N ASP A 25 15.66 -13.27 29.25
CA ASP A 25 14.77 -13.61 30.35
C ASP A 25 15.30 -14.85 31.10
N GLU A 26 15.55 -14.66 32.39
CA GLU A 26 16.20 -15.66 33.24
C GLU A 26 15.42 -16.98 33.35
N LYS A 27 14.10 -16.97 33.13
CA LYS A 27 13.24 -18.14 33.34
C LYS A 27 12.94 -18.89 32.04
N THR A 28 12.83 -18.17 30.94
CA THR A 28 12.43 -18.71 29.63
C THR A 28 13.61 -18.90 28.68
N GLY A 29 14.73 -18.20 28.93
CA GLY A 29 15.88 -18.18 28.03
C GLY A 29 15.64 -17.37 26.76
N GLN A 30 14.54 -16.61 26.68
CA GLN A 30 14.26 -15.76 25.53
C GLN A 30 15.24 -14.59 25.48
N ILE A 31 15.96 -14.47 24.37
CA ILE A 31 16.89 -13.35 24.13
C ILE A 31 16.12 -12.20 23.47
N PHE A 32 16.29 -10.99 24.00
CA PHE A 32 15.70 -9.77 23.47
C PHE A 32 16.77 -8.84 22.93
N THR A 33 16.39 -8.07 21.93
CA THR A 33 17.16 -6.92 21.46
C THR A 33 16.83 -5.71 22.33
N VAL A 34 17.84 -5.08 22.92
CA VAL A 34 17.70 -3.87 23.76
C VAL A 34 18.03 -2.62 22.96
N SER A 35 19.22 -2.56 22.36
CA SER A 35 19.68 -1.38 21.61
C SER A 35 20.72 -1.70 20.55
N VAL A 36 20.24 -1.96 19.34
CA VAL A 36 21.08 -2.22 18.15
C VAL A 36 20.93 -1.15 17.06
N ALA A 37 20.25 -0.04 17.35
CA ALA A 37 20.06 1.04 16.39
C ALA A 37 21.41 1.61 15.92
N GLY A 38 21.60 1.66 14.60
CA GLY A 38 22.85 2.13 13.98
C GLY A 38 24.03 1.16 14.10
N LYS A 39 23.81 -0.07 14.60
CA LYS A 39 24.83 -1.12 14.66
C LYS A 39 24.63 -2.11 13.52
N ALA A 40 25.72 -2.68 13.03
CA ALA A 40 25.73 -3.76 12.05
C ALA A 40 26.89 -4.72 12.36
N GLY A 41 26.75 -5.98 11.96
CA GLY A 41 27.73 -7.04 12.17
C GLY A 41 27.23 -8.15 13.10
N THR A 42 28.11 -9.11 13.36
CA THR A 42 27.82 -10.30 14.18
C THR A 42 28.23 -10.07 15.63
N PHE A 43 27.28 -10.23 16.54
CA PHE A 43 27.48 -10.22 17.97
C PHE A 43 27.55 -11.66 18.47
N TYR A 44 28.65 -11.99 19.15
CA TYR A 44 28.87 -13.32 19.71
C TYR A 44 28.45 -13.30 21.17
N LEU A 45 27.34 -13.97 21.47
CA LEU A 45 26.82 -14.13 22.82
C LEU A 45 27.20 -15.50 23.36
N GLU A 46 27.48 -15.57 24.66
CA GLU A 46 27.62 -16.85 25.36
C GLU A 46 26.45 -16.96 26.35
N VAL A 47 25.58 -17.94 26.15
CA VAL A 47 24.43 -18.19 27.01
C VAL A 47 24.76 -19.31 27.99
N GLN A 48 24.46 -19.10 29.27
CA GLN A 48 24.59 -20.10 30.32
C GLN A 48 23.22 -20.52 30.82
N ALA A 49 23.03 -21.83 30.97
CA ALA A 49 21.93 -22.41 31.73
C ALA A 49 22.48 -23.02 33.04
N ALA A 50 21.83 -22.74 34.16
CA ALA A 50 22.19 -23.23 35.48
C ALA A 50 20.99 -23.87 36.16
N ASP A 51 21.17 -25.06 36.75
CA ASP A 51 20.13 -25.65 37.61
C ASP A 51 20.08 -24.96 38.99
N GLN A 52 19.05 -25.27 39.78
CA GLN A 52 18.89 -24.76 41.13
C GLN A 52 19.24 -25.80 42.21
N GLY A 53 19.99 -26.83 41.86
CA GLY A 53 20.43 -27.84 42.82
C GLY A 53 21.38 -27.28 43.89
N THR A 54 21.50 -27.98 45.03
CA THR A 54 22.44 -27.59 46.10
C THR A 54 23.89 -27.52 45.60
N ARG A 55 24.23 -28.33 44.59
CA ARG A 55 25.47 -28.22 43.81
C ARG A 55 25.11 -27.81 42.40
N ARG A 56 25.11 -26.50 42.14
CA ARG A 56 24.71 -25.95 40.85
C ARG A 56 25.56 -26.52 39.71
N LEU A 57 24.92 -27.16 38.75
CA LEU A 57 25.55 -27.51 37.47
C LEU A 57 25.21 -26.43 36.45
N THR A 58 26.20 -26.10 35.62
CA THR A 58 26.05 -25.08 34.57
C THR A 58 26.55 -25.62 33.25
N THR A 59 25.85 -25.29 32.17
CA THR A 59 26.32 -25.50 30.80
C THR A 59 26.29 -24.20 30.02
N ARG A 60 27.09 -24.09 28.97
CA ARG A 60 27.21 -22.89 28.14
C ARG A 60 27.12 -23.21 26.67
N THR A 61 26.57 -22.30 25.89
CA THR A 61 26.50 -22.39 24.43
C THR A 61 26.73 -21.04 23.77
N ALA A 62 27.29 -21.06 22.57
CA ALA A 62 27.49 -19.86 21.76
C ALA A 62 26.22 -19.55 20.97
N VAL A 63 25.81 -18.28 20.96
CA VAL A 63 24.72 -17.75 20.15
C VAL A 63 25.24 -16.58 19.32
N ASN A 64 25.16 -16.69 18.01
CA ASN A 64 25.61 -15.65 17.10
C ASN A 64 24.39 -14.84 16.63
N VAL A 65 24.36 -13.55 16.97
CA VAL A 65 23.30 -12.64 16.53
C VAL A 65 23.85 -11.71 15.46
N THR A 66 23.40 -11.88 14.23
CA THR A 66 23.75 -10.99 13.13
C THR A 66 22.75 -9.84 13.06
N VAL A 67 23.23 -8.62 13.28
CA VAL A 67 22.45 -7.41 13.02
C VAL A 67 22.87 -6.88 11.66
N ASP A 68 21.95 -6.87 10.73
CA ASP A 68 22.19 -6.24 9.43
C ASP A 68 21.57 -4.83 9.40
N SER A 69 22.26 -3.91 8.73
CA SER A 69 21.69 -2.65 8.25
C SER A 69 20.71 -2.93 7.10
N SER A 70 19.78 -3.85 7.28
CA SER A 70 18.79 -4.19 6.26
C SER A 70 17.88 -2.99 6.05
N SER A 71 17.81 -2.56 4.80
CA SER A 71 16.73 -1.69 4.35
C SER A 71 15.48 -2.55 4.24
N SER A 72 14.35 -2.09 4.77
CA SER A 72 13.08 -2.83 4.66
C SER A 72 12.67 -3.19 3.22
N SER A 73 13.33 -2.59 2.21
CA SER A 73 13.12 -2.81 0.78
C SER A 73 13.44 -4.21 0.26
N ASN A 74 14.32 -4.97 0.92
CA ASN A 74 14.72 -6.30 0.43
C ASN A 74 13.91 -7.45 1.05
N THR A 75 13.01 -7.14 1.96
CA THR A 75 12.11 -8.13 2.56
C THR A 75 11.06 -8.59 1.56
N VAL A 76 10.75 -9.89 1.57
CA VAL A 76 9.72 -10.52 0.72
C VAL A 76 8.67 -11.17 1.59
N VAL A 77 7.39 -10.99 1.25
CA VAL A 77 6.30 -11.66 1.95
C VAL A 77 5.92 -12.92 1.18
N VAL A 78 5.91 -14.06 1.86
CA VAL A 78 5.37 -15.32 1.36
C VAL A 78 4.01 -15.54 2.01
N VAL A 79 2.98 -15.71 1.20
CA VAL A 79 1.60 -15.90 1.65
C VAL A 79 1.28 -17.38 1.55
N LEU A 80 1.11 -18.03 2.70
CA LEU A 80 0.79 -19.44 2.82
C LEU A 80 -0.70 -19.59 3.14
N THR A 81 -1.43 -20.41 2.40
CA THR A 81 -2.84 -20.75 2.69
C THR A 81 -2.96 -21.74 3.84
N GLN A 82 -2.41 -21.38 4.99
CA GLN A 82 -2.45 -22.12 6.24
C GLN A 82 -2.69 -21.16 7.41
N LYS A 83 -3.30 -21.65 8.48
CA LYS A 83 -3.51 -20.87 9.71
C LYS A 83 -2.19 -20.56 10.41
N ILE A 84 -2.09 -19.39 11.03
CA ILE A 84 -0.86 -18.91 11.67
C ILE A 84 -0.32 -19.90 12.71
N ASN A 85 -1.19 -20.46 13.55
CA ASN A 85 -0.81 -21.45 14.56
C ASN A 85 -0.28 -22.77 13.97
N VAL A 86 -0.66 -23.13 12.74
CA VAL A 86 -0.12 -24.30 12.03
C VAL A 86 1.25 -23.97 11.44
N VAL A 87 1.39 -22.78 10.85
CA VAL A 87 2.66 -22.30 10.30
C VAL A 87 3.70 -22.12 11.39
N GLU A 88 3.37 -21.46 12.51
CA GLU A 88 4.26 -21.26 13.66
C GLU A 88 4.76 -22.57 14.26
N ARG A 89 3.90 -23.58 14.39
CA ARG A 89 4.31 -24.90 14.92
C ARG A 89 5.27 -25.65 14.01
N ASN A 90 5.23 -25.37 12.71
CA ASN A 90 6.09 -26.02 11.71
C ASN A 90 7.15 -25.06 11.16
N MET A 91 7.44 -23.96 11.86
CA MET A 91 8.27 -22.87 11.34
C MET A 91 9.67 -23.32 10.92
N ALA A 92 10.28 -24.23 11.70
CA ALA A 92 11.60 -24.77 11.40
C ALA A 92 11.60 -25.53 10.05
N GLU A 93 10.54 -26.31 9.77
CA GLU A 93 10.40 -27.03 8.52
C GLU A 93 10.07 -26.10 7.35
N VAL A 94 9.24 -25.07 7.58
CA VAL A 94 8.96 -24.03 6.57
C VAL A 94 10.26 -23.33 6.18
N LYS A 95 11.06 -22.90 7.16
CA LYS A 95 12.38 -22.32 6.95
C LYS A 95 13.28 -23.27 6.14
N ARG A 96 13.38 -24.53 6.55
CA ARG A 96 14.20 -25.55 5.87
C ARG A 96 13.80 -25.73 4.40
N VAL A 97 12.50 -25.81 4.10
CA VAL A 97 12.00 -25.94 2.73
C VAL A 97 12.36 -24.71 1.91
N LEU A 98 12.21 -23.50 2.46
CA LEU A 98 12.58 -22.27 1.76
C LEU A 98 14.09 -22.22 1.50
N GLU A 99 14.93 -22.56 2.48
CA GLU A 99 16.39 -22.60 2.31
C GLU A 99 16.82 -23.62 1.23
N ASP A 100 16.26 -24.83 1.27
CA ASP A 100 16.53 -25.90 0.29
C ASP A 100 16.13 -25.48 -1.13
N LYS A 101 14.93 -24.92 -1.31
CA LYS A 101 14.43 -24.56 -2.65
C LYS A 101 15.04 -23.28 -3.20
N LEU A 102 15.36 -22.31 -2.34
CA LEU A 102 15.96 -21.05 -2.77
C LEU A 102 17.47 -21.16 -2.96
N GLY A 103 18.14 -22.03 -2.21
CA GLY A 103 19.60 -22.14 -2.19
C GLY A 103 20.28 -20.98 -1.45
N TRP A 104 19.58 -20.36 -0.50
CA TRP A 104 20.03 -19.24 0.30
C TRP A 104 19.68 -19.45 1.77
N ASN A 105 20.41 -18.80 2.67
CA ASN A 105 20.02 -18.72 4.07
C ASN A 105 18.79 -17.81 4.19
N VAL A 106 17.73 -18.27 4.85
CA VAL A 106 16.47 -17.53 4.94
C VAL A 106 16.18 -17.20 6.39
N TYR A 107 16.02 -15.92 6.70
CA TYR A 107 15.55 -15.48 8.02
C TYR A 107 14.11 -15.06 7.94
N ILE A 108 13.30 -15.55 8.87
CA ILE A 108 11.90 -15.20 9.02
C ILE A 108 11.84 -14.02 9.98
N VAL A 109 11.46 -12.87 9.46
CA VAL A 109 11.50 -11.58 10.16
C VAL A 109 10.20 -11.31 10.90
N ASP A 110 9.07 -11.72 10.31
CA ASP A 110 7.74 -11.50 10.87
C ASP A 110 6.77 -12.56 10.36
N ILE A 111 5.78 -12.90 11.17
CA ILE A 111 4.72 -13.85 10.85
C ILE A 111 3.41 -13.21 11.29
N SER A 112 2.48 -13.02 10.36
CA SER A 112 1.21 -12.38 10.66
C SER A 112 0.06 -13.02 9.87
N SER A 113 -1.07 -13.26 10.55
CA SER A 113 -2.36 -13.32 9.86
C SER A 113 -2.77 -11.87 9.54
N ASN A 114 -3.45 -11.63 8.42
CA ASN A 114 -3.89 -10.28 8.03
C ASN A 114 -4.93 -9.74 9.05
N GLU A 115 -4.45 -9.23 10.19
CA GLU A 115 -5.22 -8.59 11.25
C GLU A 115 -4.72 -7.14 11.44
N PHE A 116 -4.46 -6.43 10.34
CA PHE A 116 -4.33 -4.96 10.43
C PHE A 116 -5.65 -4.28 10.86
N ASP A 117 -6.77 -5.00 10.90
CA ASP A 117 -7.99 -4.60 11.59
C ASP A 117 -8.13 -5.32 12.94
N ARG A 118 -7.77 -4.63 14.03
CA ARG A 118 -7.97 -5.05 15.44
C ARG A 118 -9.44 -5.28 15.86
N ARG A 119 -10.36 -5.52 14.91
CA ARG A 119 -11.82 -5.66 15.13
C ARG A 119 -12.50 -6.84 14.45
N ALA A 120 -11.83 -7.68 13.67
CA ALA A 120 -12.49 -8.81 13.03
C ALA A 120 -11.99 -10.15 13.58
N ARG A 121 -12.87 -10.89 14.26
CA ARG A 121 -12.69 -12.32 14.57
C ARG A 121 -12.82 -13.15 13.29
N SER A 122 -11.91 -12.97 12.35
CA SER A 122 -11.81 -13.82 11.16
C SER A 122 -10.39 -14.32 11.06
N SER A 123 -10.14 -15.50 11.62
CA SER A 123 -8.95 -16.28 11.28
C SER A 123 -9.03 -16.56 9.79
N THR A 124 -8.36 -15.76 8.97
CA THR A 124 -8.13 -16.15 7.58
C THR A 124 -7.30 -17.43 7.61
N ASP A 125 -7.61 -18.39 6.75
CA ASP A 125 -6.79 -19.59 6.54
C ASP A 125 -5.49 -19.25 5.78
N VAL A 126 -4.90 -18.09 6.07
CA VAL A 126 -3.77 -17.50 5.37
C VAL A 126 -2.83 -16.85 6.37
N THR A 127 -1.53 -17.08 6.18
CA THR A 127 -0.44 -16.52 6.97
C THR A 127 0.56 -15.82 6.05
N HIS A 128 0.99 -14.63 6.44
CA HIS A 128 2.02 -13.83 5.79
C HIS A 128 3.32 -14.08 6.53
N VAL A 129 4.30 -14.64 5.83
CA VAL A 129 5.63 -14.91 6.36
C VAL A 129 6.59 -13.94 5.69
N LYS A 130 7.07 -12.96 6.43
CA LYS A 130 8.03 -11.97 5.95
C LYS A 130 9.43 -12.57 6.09
N ILE A 131 10.15 -12.64 4.98
CA ILE A 131 11.48 -13.23 4.90
C ILE A 131 12.50 -12.24 4.35
N ILE A 132 13.76 -12.50 4.68
CA ILE A 132 14.97 -11.93 4.09
C ILE A 132 15.91 -13.09 3.77
N ALA A 133 16.63 -13.01 2.65
CA ALA A 133 17.53 -14.06 2.20
C ALA A 133 18.96 -13.55 2.12
N PHE A 134 19.92 -14.42 2.41
CA PHE A 134 21.34 -14.17 2.38
C PHE A 134 22.07 -15.24 1.59
N ASP A 135 23.06 -14.84 0.79
CA ASP A 135 23.91 -15.78 0.08
C ASP A 135 24.94 -16.47 1.00
N GLU A 136 25.76 -17.35 0.42
CA GLU A 136 26.82 -18.05 1.15
C GLU A 136 27.91 -17.10 1.70
N ALA A 137 28.08 -15.94 1.08
CA ALA A 137 28.98 -14.89 1.53
C ALA A 137 28.36 -13.98 2.61
N HIS A 138 27.16 -14.33 3.11
CA HIS A 138 26.38 -13.56 4.08
C HIS A 138 26.00 -12.15 3.57
N GLN A 139 25.84 -11.99 2.26
CA GLN A 139 25.32 -10.76 1.68
C GLN A 139 23.82 -10.86 1.45
N GLU A 140 23.10 -9.78 1.76
CA GLU A 140 21.66 -9.70 1.55
C GLU A 140 21.32 -9.86 0.06
N VAL A 141 20.42 -10.79 -0.23
CA VAL A 141 19.94 -11.05 -1.59
C VAL A 141 18.81 -10.06 -1.91
N PRO A 142 18.88 -9.32 -3.04
CA PRO A 142 17.83 -8.36 -3.40
C PRO A 142 16.45 -9.01 -3.51
N ALA A 143 15.39 -8.31 -3.07
CA ALA A 143 14.02 -8.84 -3.06
C ALA A 143 13.57 -9.40 -4.42
N GLU A 144 13.94 -8.76 -5.54
CA GLU A 144 13.55 -9.21 -6.87
C GLU A 144 14.17 -10.56 -7.26
N HIS A 145 15.37 -10.86 -6.77
CA HIS A 145 16.02 -12.15 -6.98
C HIS A 145 15.31 -13.23 -6.16
N VAL A 146 14.95 -12.92 -4.91
CA VAL A 146 14.15 -13.80 -4.03
C VAL A 146 12.78 -14.08 -4.63
N LYS A 147 12.04 -13.05 -5.04
CA LYS A 147 10.73 -13.18 -5.70
C LYS A 147 10.81 -14.01 -6.98
N ARG A 148 11.84 -13.78 -7.81
CA ARG A 148 12.04 -14.56 -9.03
C ARG A 148 12.24 -16.04 -8.72
N LYS A 149 13.12 -16.36 -7.78
CA LYS A 149 13.40 -17.74 -7.37
C LYS A 149 12.17 -18.43 -6.74
N LEU A 150 11.41 -17.70 -5.92
CA LEU A 150 10.12 -18.17 -5.37
C LEU A 150 9.11 -18.51 -6.48
N ARG A 151 9.02 -17.69 -7.55
CA ARG A 151 8.18 -18.01 -8.72
C ARG A 151 8.67 -19.25 -9.46
N GLU A 152 9.98 -19.32 -9.73
CA GLU A 152 10.61 -20.46 -10.42
C GLU A 152 10.41 -21.79 -9.65
N GLN A 153 10.47 -21.74 -8.32
CA GLN A 153 10.38 -22.92 -7.44
C GLN A 153 8.99 -23.14 -6.83
N LYS A 154 7.98 -22.37 -7.23
CA LYS A 154 6.66 -22.36 -6.60
C LYS A 154 6.08 -23.76 -6.39
N SER A 155 5.99 -24.55 -7.47
CA SER A 155 5.42 -25.91 -7.38
C SER A 155 6.24 -26.84 -6.48
N ASN A 156 7.57 -26.69 -6.46
CA ASN A 156 8.43 -27.54 -5.64
C ASN A 156 8.29 -27.19 -4.15
N ILE A 157 8.16 -25.90 -3.84
CA ILE A 157 7.90 -25.41 -2.49
C ILE A 157 6.54 -25.90 -2.00
N GLU A 158 5.48 -25.74 -2.81
CA GLU A 158 4.13 -26.16 -2.44
C GLU A 158 4.06 -27.67 -2.18
N VAL A 159 4.71 -28.50 -3.00
CA VAL A 159 4.76 -29.96 -2.81
C VAL A 159 5.46 -30.35 -1.49
N GLU A 160 6.57 -29.71 -1.14
CA GLU A 160 7.25 -30.02 0.12
C GLU A 160 6.47 -29.48 1.33
N LEU A 161 5.89 -28.29 1.24
CA LEU A 161 5.08 -27.72 2.31
C LEU A 161 3.78 -28.49 2.52
N GLU A 162 3.18 -29.08 1.49
CA GLU A 162 2.01 -29.95 1.62
C GLU A 162 2.31 -31.17 2.50
N LYS A 163 3.52 -31.74 2.39
CA LYS A 163 3.98 -32.81 3.28
C LYS A 163 4.13 -32.31 4.73
N VAL A 164 4.70 -31.13 4.91
CA VAL A 164 4.91 -30.51 6.23
C VAL A 164 3.57 -30.26 6.93
N PHE A 165 2.60 -29.69 6.21
CA PHE A 165 1.30 -29.35 6.79
C PHE A 165 0.30 -30.50 6.76
N SER A 166 0.58 -31.58 6.03
CA SER A 166 -0.36 -32.67 5.75
C SER A 166 -1.70 -32.14 5.19
N ALA A 167 -1.63 -31.05 4.43
CA ALA A 167 -2.75 -30.31 3.89
C ALA A 167 -2.30 -29.51 2.67
N SER A 168 -3.21 -29.29 1.72
CA SER A 168 -2.90 -28.49 0.54
C SER A 168 -2.51 -27.07 0.94
N VAL A 169 -1.49 -26.54 0.28
CA VAL A 169 -0.95 -25.22 0.56
C VAL A 169 -0.56 -24.53 -0.74
N THR A 170 -0.96 -23.27 -0.87
CA THR A 170 -0.45 -22.37 -1.90
C THR A 170 0.57 -21.44 -1.28
N ALA A 171 1.71 -21.27 -1.94
CA ALA A 171 2.76 -20.34 -1.56
C ALA A 171 2.83 -19.21 -2.60
N ALA A 172 2.11 -18.13 -2.33
CA ALA A 172 2.09 -16.94 -3.17
C ALA A 172 3.09 -15.89 -2.67
N ILE A 173 3.49 -14.97 -3.56
CA ILE A 173 4.27 -13.80 -3.15
C ILE A 173 3.27 -12.72 -2.75
N GLY A 174 3.37 -12.24 -1.52
CA GLY A 174 2.61 -11.10 -1.04
C GLY A 174 3.15 -9.83 -1.68
N GLU A 175 2.28 -9.09 -2.35
CA GLU A 175 2.59 -7.71 -2.71
C GLU A 175 2.45 -6.86 -1.45
N ALA A 176 3.46 -6.01 -1.17
CA ALA A 176 3.25 -4.94 -0.20
C ALA A 176 2.00 -4.17 -0.66
N PRO A 177 1.07 -3.80 0.24
CA PRO A 177 -0.02 -2.92 -0.13
C PRO A 177 0.59 -1.77 -0.89
N ALA A 178 0.17 -1.54 -2.14
CA ALA A 178 0.64 -0.40 -2.91
C ALA A 178 0.55 0.79 -1.97
N ALA A 179 1.70 1.39 -1.62
CA ALA A 179 1.72 2.50 -0.70
C ALA A 179 0.65 3.47 -1.19
N SER A 180 -0.35 3.74 -0.36
CA SER A 180 -1.41 4.67 -0.72
C SER A 180 -0.72 5.91 -1.24
N ALA A 181 -1.08 6.33 -2.45
CA ALA A 181 -0.42 7.43 -3.14
C ALA A 181 -0.17 8.56 -2.14
N SER A 182 1.07 9.07 -2.09
CA SER A 182 1.44 10.07 -1.10
C SER A 182 0.40 11.20 -1.12
N PRO A 183 0.04 11.79 0.04
CA PRO A 183 -0.93 12.88 0.08
C PRO A 183 -0.61 14.02 -0.92
N GLU A 184 0.67 14.23 -1.20
CA GLU A 184 1.17 15.16 -2.20
C GLU A 184 0.76 14.80 -3.64
N LEU A 185 0.90 13.53 -4.03
CA LEU A 185 0.52 13.04 -5.35
C LEU A 185 -1.00 13.07 -5.52
N VAL A 186 -1.75 12.72 -4.47
CA VAL A 186 -3.21 12.82 -4.46
C VAL A 186 -3.66 14.28 -4.59
N ALA A 187 -3.05 15.21 -3.83
CA ALA A 187 -3.35 16.63 -3.90
C ALA A 187 -3.05 17.22 -5.30
N ALA A 188 -1.94 16.83 -5.92
CA ALA A 188 -1.58 17.26 -7.27
C ALA A 188 -2.60 16.79 -8.33
N ILE A 189 -3.05 15.53 -8.25
CA ILE A 189 -4.09 15.00 -9.15
C ILE A 189 -5.41 15.76 -8.95
N VAL A 190 -5.85 15.93 -7.70
CA VAL A 190 -7.11 16.63 -7.39
C VAL A 190 -7.05 18.08 -7.90
N LEU A 191 -5.96 18.79 -7.67
CA LEU A 191 -5.78 20.16 -8.15
C LEU A 191 -5.81 20.23 -9.68
N GLY A 192 -5.14 19.30 -10.36
CA GLY A 192 -5.15 19.21 -11.83
C GLY A 192 -6.57 18.99 -12.39
N VAL A 193 -7.34 18.09 -11.78
CA VAL A 193 -8.73 17.82 -12.18
C VAL A 193 -9.62 19.05 -11.95
N VAL A 194 -9.49 19.72 -10.81
CA VAL A 194 -10.27 20.93 -10.50
C VAL A 194 -9.93 22.07 -11.48
N LEU A 195 -8.66 22.26 -11.83
CA LEU A 195 -8.23 23.25 -12.81
C LEU A 195 -8.79 22.94 -14.22
N ALA A 196 -8.77 21.67 -14.63
CA ALA A 196 -9.36 21.27 -15.91
C ALA A 196 -10.88 21.50 -15.94
N CYS A 197 -11.60 21.11 -14.89
CA CYS A 197 -13.04 21.31 -14.79
C CYS A 197 -13.42 22.79 -14.79
N THR A 198 -12.69 23.63 -14.06
CA THR A 198 -12.93 25.08 -14.01
C THR A 198 -12.62 25.75 -15.35
N PHE A 199 -11.56 25.33 -16.04
CA PHE A 199 -11.24 25.84 -17.37
C PHE A 199 -12.31 25.46 -18.40
N ILE A 200 -12.80 24.22 -18.39
CA ILE A 200 -13.90 23.77 -19.26
C ILE A 200 -15.18 24.59 -18.98
N ALA A 201 -15.54 24.76 -17.71
CA ALA A 201 -16.71 25.57 -17.33
C ALA A 201 -16.58 27.03 -17.80
N PHE A 202 -15.38 27.61 -17.70
CA PHE A 202 -15.10 28.96 -18.19
C PHE A 202 -15.21 29.07 -19.71
N LEU A 203 -14.66 28.10 -20.46
CA LEU A 203 -14.82 28.04 -21.92
C LEU A 203 -16.29 27.95 -22.34
N VAL A 204 -17.08 27.11 -21.67
CA VAL A 204 -18.52 26.99 -21.90
C VAL A 204 -19.22 28.32 -21.59
N TYR A 205 -18.88 28.98 -20.48
CA TYR A 205 -19.42 30.29 -20.12
C TYR A 205 -19.10 31.36 -21.18
N LEU A 206 -17.85 31.45 -21.64
CA LEU A 206 -17.46 32.37 -22.71
C LEU A 206 -18.25 32.10 -24.00
N LEU A 207 -18.41 30.84 -24.37
CA LEU A 207 -19.15 30.44 -25.56
C LEU A 207 -20.64 30.82 -25.45
N LEU A 208 -21.25 30.63 -24.27
CA LEU A 208 -22.61 31.09 -23.98
C LEU A 208 -22.73 32.61 -23.97
N ALA A 209 -21.76 33.33 -23.41
CA ALA A 209 -21.74 34.79 -23.37
C ALA A 209 -21.62 35.40 -24.79
N VAL A 210 -20.75 34.83 -25.64
CA VAL A 210 -20.64 35.22 -27.05
C VAL A 210 -21.95 34.92 -27.79
N ARG A 211 -22.56 33.75 -27.58
CA ARG A 211 -23.87 33.42 -28.18
C ARG A 211 -24.97 34.38 -27.72
N ARG A 212 -25.02 34.77 -26.44
CA ARG A 212 -25.97 35.77 -25.92
C ARG A 212 -25.75 37.14 -26.54
N LYS A 213 -24.49 37.62 -26.63
CA LYS A 213 -24.17 38.89 -27.29
C LYS A 213 -24.56 38.89 -28.76
N ARG A 214 -24.28 37.81 -29.51
CA ARG A 214 -24.72 37.67 -30.91
C ARG A 214 -26.23 37.75 -31.04
N LYS A 215 -26.99 37.01 -30.21
CA LYS A 215 -28.46 37.07 -30.20
C LYS A 215 -28.98 38.47 -29.88
N HIS A 216 -28.39 39.15 -28.89
CA HIS A 216 -28.82 40.49 -28.50
C HIS A 216 -28.51 41.53 -29.59
N GLY A 217 -27.33 41.48 -30.22
CA GLY A 217 -26.98 42.36 -31.34
C GLY A 217 -27.88 42.14 -32.58
N GLN A 218 -28.29 40.90 -32.83
CA GLN A 218 -29.25 40.59 -33.90
C GLN A 218 -30.67 41.10 -33.58
N GLN A 219 -31.06 41.10 -32.31
CA GLN A 219 -32.34 41.62 -31.85
C GLN A 219 -32.39 43.17 -31.86
N VAL A 220 -31.28 43.82 -31.51
CA VAL A 220 -31.13 45.28 -31.60
C VAL A 220 -31.14 45.75 -33.07
N LYS A 221 -30.44 45.04 -33.98
CA LYS A 221 -30.52 45.32 -35.43
C LYS A 221 -31.94 45.19 -35.98
N LYS A 222 -32.65 44.11 -35.64
CA LYS A 222 -34.06 43.95 -36.04
C LYS A 222 -34.97 45.05 -35.50
N ARG A 223 -34.72 45.55 -34.28
CA ARG A 223 -35.48 46.68 -33.73
C ARG A 223 -35.11 48.01 -34.39
N ALA A 224 -33.85 48.22 -34.76
CA ALA A 224 -33.40 49.39 -35.49
C ALA A 224 -34.00 49.44 -36.92
N GLU A 225 -34.02 48.32 -37.64
CA GLU A 225 -34.65 48.23 -38.97
C GLU A 225 -36.17 48.46 -38.91
N VAL A 226 -36.84 48.04 -37.83
CA VAL A 226 -38.28 48.32 -37.62
C VAL A 226 -38.54 49.80 -37.28
N ILE A 227 -37.60 50.49 -36.61
CA ILE A 227 -37.71 51.92 -36.30
C ILE A 227 -37.38 52.78 -37.54
N GLU A 228 -36.45 52.34 -38.38
CA GLU A 228 -36.05 53.03 -39.63
C GLU A 228 -37.08 52.84 -40.76
N GLY A 229 -37.95 51.83 -40.67
CA GLY A 229 -39.08 51.59 -41.58
C GLY A 229 -40.39 52.30 -41.23
N ILE A 230 -40.42 53.19 -40.23
CA ILE A 230 -41.57 54.05 -39.91
C ILE A 230 -41.29 55.45 -40.45
N ASP A 231 -41.70 55.70 -41.69
CA ASP A 231 -41.69 57.03 -42.29
C ASP A 231 -42.55 58.02 -41.46
N ASN A 232 -41.97 59.17 -41.17
CA ASN A 232 -42.60 60.26 -40.42
C ASN A 232 -43.76 60.86 -41.25
N PRO A 233 -45.04 60.81 -40.80
CA PRO A 233 -46.18 61.22 -41.62
C PRO A 233 -46.36 62.74 -41.77
N TRP A 234 -45.34 63.55 -41.44
CA TRP A 234 -45.44 65.01 -41.50
C TRP A 234 -44.26 65.70 -42.18
N ALA A 235 -43.81 65.17 -43.31
CA ALA A 235 -43.06 65.95 -44.30
C ALA A 235 -44.07 66.67 -45.21
N THR A 236 -44.28 67.96 -44.98
CA THR A 236 -45.06 68.82 -45.88
C THR A 236 -44.16 69.31 -47.00
N ASP A 237 -44.46 68.90 -48.24
CA ASP A 237 -43.95 69.58 -49.42
C ASP A 237 -45.01 70.50 -50.03
N LYS A 238 -44.57 71.73 -50.28
CA LYS A 238 -45.34 72.76 -50.94
C LYS A 238 -45.30 72.47 -52.42
N ASN A 239 -46.42 72.08 -53.02
CA ASN A 239 -46.84 72.58 -54.33
C ASN A 239 -48.27 72.15 -54.62
N GLY A 240 -49.13 73.16 -54.79
CA GLY A 240 -50.55 73.00 -55.04
C GLY A 240 -50.83 72.33 -56.38
N SER A 241 -51.75 71.37 -56.34
CA SER A 241 -52.59 71.04 -57.48
C SER A 241 -53.90 70.45 -56.96
N LEU A 242 -54.93 71.29 -56.87
CA LEU A 242 -56.32 70.89 -56.69
C LEU A 242 -56.76 70.15 -57.97
N LYS A 243 -57.05 68.85 -57.86
CA LYS A 243 -57.91 68.15 -58.81
C LYS A 243 -59.19 67.69 -58.12
N SER A 244 -60.25 67.82 -58.88
CA SER A 244 -61.62 68.03 -58.47
C SER A 244 -62.29 66.82 -57.82
N LEU A 245 -63.20 67.19 -56.94
CA LEU A 245 -64.34 66.46 -56.43
C LEU A 245 -65.18 65.88 -57.57
N GLU A 246 -65.23 64.56 -57.69
CA GLU A 246 -66.29 63.87 -58.44
C GLU A 246 -66.73 62.59 -57.69
N LYS A 247 -67.87 62.79 -57.01
CA LYS A 247 -69.03 61.90 -56.85
C LYS A 247 -68.85 60.43 -56.44
N LEU A 248 -69.34 60.18 -55.22
CA LEU A 248 -70.05 58.99 -54.75
C LEU A 248 -70.75 58.19 -55.86
N GLU A 249 -70.45 56.89 -55.94
CA GLU A 249 -71.53 55.90 -55.96
C GLU A 249 -71.10 54.60 -55.29
N HIS A 250 -72.02 54.16 -54.45
CA HIS A 250 -72.03 52.99 -53.60
C HIS A 250 -72.60 51.83 -54.42
N ASN A 251 -72.03 50.63 -54.33
CA ASN A 251 -72.80 49.42 -54.59
C ASN A 251 -72.25 48.23 -53.80
N GLU A 252 -73.15 47.63 -53.01
CA GLU A 252 -72.97 46.39 -52.28
C GLU A 252 -73.01 45.17 -53.21
N ASN A 253 -72.08 44.23 -53.01
CA ASN A 253 -72.29 42.81 -52.67
C ASN A 253 -70.98 42.02 -52.79
#